data_AF-A0AAN7V3K6-F1
#
_entry.id   AF-A0AAN7V3K6-F1
#
_cell.length_a   1.000
_cell.length_b   1.000
_cell.length_c   1.000
_cell.angle_alpha   90.00
_cell.angle_beta   90.00
_cell.angle_gamma   90.00
#
_symmetry.space_group_name_H-M   'P 1'
#
loop_
_entity.id
_entity.type
_entity.pdbx_description
1 polymer ?
#
loop_
_entity_poly.entity_id
_entity_poly.type
_entity_poly.pdbx_seq_one_letter_code
_entity_poly.pdbx_strand_id
1 'polypeptide(L)'
;MNKCMGVPVIMSFPHLMWADDAYRNTIEDDRNVVNDTYNTIIDFEPHLGIPLRGAIRLQFNMVLRPITISGAVFPMTANWPKALFPIVWLEDSFQLTDELVEEMDSKLFDKLLIADAVQWTLVAVGAALSVLAIILLITCRQKQKLSL
;
A
#
# COMPACT_ATOMS: atom_id res chain seq x y z
N MET A 1 21.89 -0.64 0.20
CA MET A 1 21.69 -2.11 0.14
C MET A 1 22.98 -2.91 -0.10
N ASN A 2 24.18 -2.37 0.16
CA ASN A 2 25.43 -3.09 -0.14
C ASN A 2 25.70 -4.32 0.73
N LYS A 3 25.09 -4.42 1.91
CA LYS A 3 25.30 -5.57 2.83
C LYS A 3 24.61 -6.86 2.38
N CYS A 4 23.52 -6.78 1.59
CA CYS A 4 22.71 -7.96 1.26
C CYS A 4 23.08 -8.60 -0.08
N MET A 5 23.57 -7.82 -1.06
CA MET A 5 23.84 -8.33 -2.41
C MET A 5 25.33 -8.47 -2.75
N GLY A 6 26.25 -7.90 -1.97
CA GLY A 6 27.69 -7.97 -2.25
C GLY A 6 28.14 -7.25 -3.54
N VAL A 7 27.21 -6.63 -4.27
CA VAL A 7 27.41 -5.91 -5.54
C VAL A 7 26.90 -4.47 -5.38
N PRO A 8 27.55 -3.45 -5.98
CA PRO A 8 27.17 -2.04 -5.86
C PRO A 8 25.92 -1.68 -6.68
N VAL A 9 24.81 -2.38 -6.44
CA VAL A 9 23.51 -2.14 -7.06
C VAL A 9 22.59 -1.39 -6.09
N ILE A 10 21.93 -0.35 -6.59
CA ILE A 10 20.97 0.50 -5.87
C ILE A 10 19.64 0.46 -6.62
N MET A 11 18.55 0.28 -5.87
CA MET A 11 17.20 0.33 -6.41
C MET A 11 16.65 1.75 -6.34
N SER A 12 15.92 2.16 -7.38
CA SER A 12 15.18 3.42 -7.46
C SER A 12 13.85 3.20 -8.18
N PHE A 13 13.03 4.25 -8.25
CA PHE A 13 11.96 4.32 -9.24
C PHE A 13 12.52 4.49 -10.66
N PRO A 14 11.74 4.19 -11.70
CA PRO A 14 12.15 4.38 -13.09
C PRO A 14 12.69 5.79 -13.34
N HIS A 15 13.74 5.89 -14.14
CA HIS A 15 14.42 7.14 -14.52
C HIS A 15 14.84 8.00 -13.31
N LEU A 16 15.16 7.38 -12.16
CA LEU A 16 15.47 8.07 -10.91
C LEU A 16 14.36 9.05 -10.47
N MET A 17 13.11 8.72 -10.79
CA MET A 17 11.93 9.45 -10.30
C MET A 17 11.97 9.57 -8.77
N TRP A 18 11.69 10.77 -8.27
CA TRP A 18 11.75 11.13 -6.83
C TRP A 18 13.13 11.00 -6.16
N ALA A 19 14.19 10.68 -6.89
CA ALA A 19 15.55 10.79 -6.36
C ALA A 19 16.00 12.25 -6.29
N ASP A 20 17.00 12.53 -5.45
CA ASP A 20 17.63 13.84 -5.36
C ASP A 20 18.18 14.31 -6.71
N ASP A 21 18.12 15.61 -6.98
CA ASP A 21 18.54 16.21 -8.23
C ASP A 21 20.02 15.93 -8.54
N ALA A 22 20.87 15.75 -7.52
CA ALA A 22 22.26 15.35 -7.70
C ALA A 22 22.42 14.02 -8.43
N TYR A 23 21.45 13.11 -8.33
CA TYR A 23 21.44 11.84 -9.06
C TYR A 23 20.70 11.95 -10.39
N ARG A 24 19.55 12.64 -10.42
CA ARG A 24 18.76 12.82 -11.65
C ARG A 24 19.53 13.55 -12.74
N ASN A 25 20.31 14.56 -12.38
CA ASN A 25 21.11 15.34 -13.33
C ASN A 25 22.31 14.57 -13.91
N THR A 26 22.60 13.36 -13.44
CA THR A 26 23.69 12.51 -13.98
C THR A 26 23.26 11.68 -15.18
N ILE A 27 21.96 11.61 -15.48
CA ILE A 27 21.40 10.91 -16.63
C ILE A 27 20.94 11.97 -17.63
N GLU A 28 21.31 11.80 -18.90
CA GLU A 28 21.01 12.75 -19.99
C GLU A 28 19.57 12.59 -20.55
N ASP A 29 18.79 11.67 -19.97
CA ASP A 29 17.46 11.28 -20.42
C ASP A 29 16.38 12.32 -20.08
N ASP A 30 15.27 12.28 -20.81
CA ASP A 30 14.19 13.27 -20.81
C ASP A 30 13.72 13.59 -19.39
N ARG A 31 13.87 14.86 -18.99
CA ARG A 31 13.62 15.37 -17.63
C ARG A 31 12.13 15.39 -17.27
N ASN A 32 11.24 15.13 -18.22
CA ASN A 32 9.79 14.98 -18.01
C ASN A 32 9.40 13.59 -17.45
N VAL A 33 10.20 13.11 -16.49
CA VAL A 33 10.04 11.81 -15.84
C VAL A 33 8.79 11.75 -14.96
N VAL A 34 8.29 12.88 -14.46
CA VAL A 34 7.12 12.95 -13.56
C VAL A 34 5.82 12.80 -14.37
N ASN A 35 5.61 11.60 -14.87
CA ASN A 35 4.37 11.18 -15.51
C ASN A 35 3.80 10.01 -14.69
N ASP A 36 2.47 9.97 -14.54
CA ASP A 36 1.78 8.90 -13.82
C ASP A 36 2.08 7.50 -14.38
N THR A 37 2.55 7.42 -15.63
CA THR A 37 2.98 6.18 -16.27
C THR A 37 4.08 5.44 -15.51
N TYR A 38 4.99 6.13 -14.81
CA TYR A 38 6.13 5.49 -14.13
C TYR A 38 5.94 5.34 -12.62
N ASN A 39 4.83 5.85 -12.08
CA ASN A 39 4.50 5.73 -10.67
C ASN A 39 4.13 4.28 -10.33
N THR A 40 4.54 3.80 -9.16
CA THR A 40 4.01 2.55 -8.62
C THR A 40 2.60 2.80 -8.08
N ILE A 41 1.61 2.08 -8.61
CA ILE A 41 0.21 2.17 -8.19
C ILE A 41 -0.26 0.82 -7.68
N ILE A 42 -1.00 0.83 -6.57
CA ILE A 42 -1.67 -0.36 -6.05
C ILE A 42 -3.04 0.08 -5.56
N ASP A 43 -4.08 -0.48 -6.18
CA ASP A 43 -5.45 -0.24 -5.80
C ASP A 43 -5.88 -1.32 -4.79
N PHE A 44 -6.21 -0.87 -3.59
CA PHE A 44 -6.69 -1.72 -2.52
C PHE A 44 -8.19 -1.59 -2.37
N GLU A 45 -8.83 -2.72 -2.06
CA GLU A 45 -10.21 -2.73 -1.60
C GLU A 45 -10.29 -2.08 -0.19
N PRO A 46 -11.23 -1.14 0.03
CA PRO A 46 -11.24 -0.27 1.21
C PRO A 46 -11.57 -0.96 2.55
N HIS A 47 -12.33 -2.06 2.56
CA HIS A 47 -12.75 -2.71 3.81
C HIS A 47 -11.73 -3.70 4.36
N LEU A 48 -11.05 -4.45 3.48
CA LEU A 48 -10.19 -5.58 3.79
C LEU A 48 -8.73 -5.35 3.37
N GLY A 49 -8.46 -4.32 2.57
CA GLY A 49 -7.10 -4.02 2.09
C GLY A 49 -6.57 -5.05 1.09
N ILE A 50 -7.46 -5.73 0.37
CA ILE A 50 -7.07 -6.73 -0.63
C ILE A 50 -6.62 -5.99 -1.91
N PRO A 51 -5.44 -6.27 -2.46
CA PRO A 51 -4.96 -5.61 -3.67
C PRO A 51 -5.74 -6.14 -4.89
N LEU A 52 -6.46 -5.26 -5.57
CA LEU A 52 -7.28 -5.60 -6.74
C LEU A 52 -6.47 -5.53 -8.04
N ARG A 53 -5.64 -4.50 -8.16
CA ARG A 53 -4.75 -4.31 -9.29
C ARG A 53 -3.58 -3.44 -8.88
N GLY A 54 -2.46 -3.58 -9.56
CA GLY A 54 -1.32 -2.74 -9.31
C GLY A 54 -0.24 -2.91 -10.36
N ALA A 55 0.66 -1.94 -10.40
CA ALA A 55 1.88 -1.99 -11.19
C ALA A 55 3.02 -1.52 -10.30
N ILE A 56 3.91 -2.44 -9.96
CA ILE A 56 5.11 -2.17 -9.20
C ILE A 56 6.24 -1.93 -10.19
N ARG A 57 6.83 -0.73 -10.14
CA ARG A 57 7.88 -0.31 -11.06
C ARG A 57 9.18 -0.08 -10.31
N LEU A 58 10.23 -0.79 -10.73
CA LEU A 58 11.53 -0.79 -10.07
C LEU A 58 12.64 -0.63 -11.09
N GLN A 59 13.66 0.15 -10.74
CA GLN A 59 14.86 0.31 -11.54
C GLN A 59 16.10 -0.11 -10.75
N PHE A 60 16.95 -0.90 -11.39
CA PHE A 60 18.25 -1.30 -10.87
C PHE A 60 19.33 -0.40 -11.46
N ASN A 61 20.12 0.21 -10.57
CA ASN A 61 21.19 1.12 -10.93
C ASN A 61 22.52 0.60 -10.38
N MET A 62 23.60 0.76 -11.12
CA MET A 62 24.95 0.53 -10.63
C MET A 62 25.60 1.84 -10.21
N VAL A 63 26.32 1.83 -9.08
CA VAL A 63 27.15 2.97 -8.68
C VAL A 63 28.43 2.99 -9.50
N LEU A 64 28.55 3.97 -10.38
CA LEU A 64 29.81 4.27 -11.07
C LEU A 64 30.68 5.13 -10.17
N ARG A 65 31.92 4.71 -9.99
CA ARG A 65 32.99 5.47 -9.36
C ARG A 65 34.33 4.82 -9.68
N PRO A 66 35.45 5.56 -9.58
CA PRO A 66 36.77 4.97 -9.61
C PRO A 66 36.92 3.94 -8.47
N ILE A 67 37.28 2.71 -8.83
CA ILE A 67 37.44 1.62 -7.87
C ILE A 67 38.92 1.56 -7.46
N THR A 68 39.17 1.59 -6.16
CA THR A 68 40.51 1.37 -5.60
C THR A 68 40.62 -0.07 -5.10
N ILE A 69 41.58 -0.81 -5.62
CA ILE A 69 41.90 -2.17 -5.19
C ILE A 69 43.35 -2.17 -4.74
N SER A 70 43.62 -2.62 -3.51
CA SER A 70 44.97 -2.71 -2.95
C SER A 70 45.79 -1.41 -3.04
N GLY A 71 45.15 -0.25 -2.79
CA GLY A 71 45.82 1.06 -2.76
C GLY A 71 46.03 1.72 -4.12
N ALA A 72 45.67 1.08 -5.23
CA ALA A 72 45.75 1.64 -6.58
C ALA A 72 44.35 1.73 -7.24
N VAL A 73 44.13 2.79 -8.02
CA VAL A 73 42.90 2.96 -8.81
C VAL A 73 42.96 2.03 -10.01
N PHE A 74 41.91 1.26 -10.24
CA PHE A 74 41.83 0.35 -11.39
C PHE A 74 41.72 1.17 -12.69
N PRO A 75 42.67 1.02 -13.66
CA PRO A 75 42.80 1.93 -14.80
C PRO A 75 41.53 2.10 -15.64
N MET A 76 40.74 1.03 -15.80
CA MET A 76 39.50 1.06 -16.59
C MET A 76 38.38 1.88 -15.94
N THR A 77 38.43 2.05 -14.61
CA THR A 77 37.45 2.83 -13.85
C THR A 77 37.96 4.22 -13.47
N ALA A 78 39.22 4.54 -13.78
CA ALA A 78 39.86 5.80 -13.36
C ALA A 78 39.11 7.04 -13.88
N ASN A 79 38.52 6.93 -15.07
CA ASN A 79 37.78 8.01 -15.72
C ASN A 79 36.26 7.94 -15.51
N TRP A 80 35.76 7.02 -14.67
CA TRP A 80 34.33 6.92 -14.44
C TRP A 80 33.81 8.11 -13.61
N PRO A 81 32.71 8.74 -14.03
CA PRO A 81 32.05 9.75 -13.21
C PRO A 81 31.46 9.08 -11.96
N LYS A 82 31.28 9.88 -10.90
CA LYS A 82 30.52 9.46 -9.72
C LYS A 82 29.03 9.64 -10.03
N ALA A 83 28.38 8.59 -10.51
CA ALA A 83 26.99 8.64 -10.98
C ALA A 83 26.25 7.32 -10.71
N LEU A 84 24.92 7.35 -10.80
CA LEU A 84 24.08 6.15 -10.83
C LEU A 84 23.77 5.81 -12.28
N PHE A 85 24.27 4.67 -12.74
CA PHE A 85 24.01 4.20 -14.09
C PHE A 85 22.81 3.25 -14.10
N PRO A 86 21.72 3.58 -14.80
CA PRO A 86 20.56 2.70 -14.92
C PRO A 86 20.92 1.47 -15.75
N ILE A 87 20.67 0.27 -15.22
CA ILE A 87 20.90 -0.98 -15.96
C ILE A 87 19.61 -1.41 -16.66
N VAL A 88 18.54 -1.56 -15.88
CA VAL A 88 17.23 -2.04 -16.33
C VAL A 88 16.15 -1.53 -15.40
N TRP A 89 14.99 -1.23 -15.97
CA TRP A 89 13.76 -1.04 -15.23
C TRP A 89 12.80 -2.18 -15.56
N LEU A 90 12.02 -2.59 -14.56
CA LEU A 90 11.06 -3.67 -14.65
C LEU A 90 9.71 -3.17 -14.14
N GLU A 91 8.66 -3.64 -14.78
CA GLU A 91 7.29 -3.46 -14.34
C GLU A 91 6.71 -4.84 -14.02
N ASP A 92 6.25 -4.99 -12.79
CA ASP A 92 5.47 -6.14 -12.34
C ASP A 92 4.03 -5.69 -12.14
N SER A 93 3.19 -5.98 -13.13
CA SER A 93 1.77 -5.64 -13.14
C SER A 93 0.94 -6.85 -12.77
N PHE A 94 -0.02 -6.66 -11.87
CA PHE A 94 -0.99 -7.69 -11.52
C PHE A 94 -2.40 -7.10 -11.56
N GLN A 95 -3.35 -7.93 -11.96
CA GLN A 95 -4.77 -7.60 -11.95
C GLN A 95 -5.55 -8.85 -11.54
N LEU A 96 -6.46 -8.69 -10.59
CA LEU A 96 -7.37 -9.75 -10.18
C LEU A 96 -8.31 -10.11 -11.32
N THR A 97 -8.55 -11.40 -11.54
CA THR A 97 -9.48 -11.87 -12.57
C THR A 97 -10.92 -11.58 -12.16
N ASP A 98 -11.78 -11.31 -13.15
CA ASP A 98 -13.20 -11.02 -12.90
C ASP A 98 -13.90 -12.13 -12.11
N GLU A 99 -13.56 -13.39 -12.36
CA GLU A 99 -14.08 -14.55 -11.62
C GLU A 99 -13.73 -14.50 -10.12
N LEU A 100 -12.51 -14.09 -9.78
CA LEU A 100 -12.06 -13.98 -8.40
C LEU A 100 -12.70 -12.76 -7.70
N VAL A 101 -12.94 -11.68 -8.45
CA VAL A 101 -13.70 -10.52 -7.95
C VAL A 101 -15.14 -10.92 -7.61
N GLU A 102 -15.82 -11.64 -8.51
CA GLU A 102 -17.19 -12.12 -8.27
C GLU A 102 -17.27 -13.11 -7.10
N GLU A 103 -16.27 -13.99 -6.96
CA GLU A 103 -16.18 -14.90 -5.82
C GLU A 103 -15.98 -14.14 -4.50
N MET A 104 -15.15 -13.09 -4.51
CA MET A 104 -14.96 -12.23 -3.34
C MET A 104 -16.25 -11.49 -2.96
N ASP A 105 -16.97 -10.94 -3.93
CA ASP A 105 -18.21 -10.21 -3.69
C ASP A 105 -19.27 -11.09 -3.02
N SER A 106 -19.53 -12.26 -3.61
CA SER A 106 -20.53 -13.20 -3.12
C SER A 106 -20.17 -13.86 -1.78
N LYS A 107 -18.88 -14.10 -1.52
CA LYS A 107 -18.45 -14.81 -0.31
C LYS A 107 -18.12 -13.90 0.86
N LEU A 108 -17.60 -12.70 0.63
CA LEU A 108 -17.20 -11.77 1.68
C LEU A 108 -18.16 -10.60 1.82
N PHE A 109 -18.36 -9.78 0.79
CA PHE A 109 -19.10 -8.53 0.94
C PHE A 109 -20.58 -8.76 1.28
N ASP A 110 -21.23 -9.71 0.60
CA ASP A 110 -22.62 -10.07 0.91
C ASP A 110 -22.78 -10.55 2.36
N LYS A 111 -21.83 -11.35 2.86
CA LYS A 111 -21.90 -11.86 4.23
C LYS A 111 -21.64 -10.78 5.26
N LEU A 112 -20.72 -9.85 4.99
CA LEU A 112 -20.45 -8.70 5.85
C LEU A 112 -21.68 -7.79 5.95
N LEU A 113 -22.34 -7.49 4.83
CA LEU A 113 -23.58 -6.70 4.81
C LEU A 113 -24.70 -7.35 5.61
N ILE A 114 -24.90 -8.67 5.43
CA ILE A 114 -25.91 -9.41 6.18
C ILE A 114 -25.57 -9.43 7.67
N ALA A 115 -24.30 -9.66 8.03
CA ALA A 115 -23.87 -9.67 9.42
C ALA A 115 -24.08 -8.30 10.10
N ASP A 116 -23.75 -7.20 9.42
CA ASP A 116 -23.95 -5.85 9.94
C ASP A 116 -25.44 -5.55 10.12
N ALA A 117 -26.28 -5.90 9.12
CA ALA A 117 -27.73 -5.75 9.22
C ALA A 117 -28.32 -6.54 10.41
N VAL A 118 -27.87 -7.78 10.62
CA VAL A 118 -28.29 -8.60 11.76
C VAL A 118 -27.83 -7.99 13.09
N GLN A 119 -26.60 -7.51 13.16
CA GLN A 119 -26.05 -6.86 14.34
C GLN A 119 -26.87 -5.63 14.73
N TRP A 120 -27.11 -4.71 13.79
CA TRP A 120 -27.91 -3.50 14.06
C TRP A 120 -29.36 -3.82 14.43
N THR A 121 -29.95 -4.85 13.81
CA THR A 121 -31.30 -5.31 14.15
C THR A 121 -31.35 -5.83 15.59
N LEU A 122 -30.38 -6.66 16.00
CA LEU A 122 -30.32 -7.21 17.35
C LEU A 122 -30.11 -6.11 18.40
N VAL A 123 -29.24 -5.14 18.11
CA VAL A 123 -29.02 -3.95 18.95
C VAL A 123 -30.31 -3.14 19.10
N ALA A 124 -31.06 -2.90 18.02
CA ALA A 124 -32.32 -2.17 18.07
C ALA A 124 -33.38 -2.88 18.92
N VAL A 125 -33.51 -4.20 18.76
CA VAL A 125 -34.45 -5.01 19.55
C VAL A 125 -34.07 -5.02 21.03
N GLY A 126 -32.78 -5.22 21.33
CA GLY A 126 -32.28 -5.18 22.71
C GLY A 126 -32.51 -3.83 23.38
N ALA A 127 -32.28 -2.73 22.66
CA ALA A 127 -32.55 -1.38 23.14
C ALA A 127 -34.05 -1.17 23.42
N ALA A 128 -34.94 -1.60 22.53
CA ALA A 128 -36.39 -1.47 22.71
C ALA A 128 -36.90 -2.24 23.95
N LEU A 129 -36.45 -3.48 24.16
CA LEU A 129 -36.79 -4.27 25.34
C LEU A 129 -36.29 -3.63 26.63
N SER A 130 -35.07 -3.09 26.60
CA SER A 130 -34.47 -2.39 27.76
C SER A 130 -35.29 -1.16 28.14
N VAL A 131 -35.71 -0.35 27.16
CA VAL A 131 -36.55 0.83 27.38
C VAL A 131 -37.92 0.44 27.94
N LEU A 132 -38.57 -0.59 27.39
CA LEU A 132 -39.84 -1.11 27.90
C LEU A 132 -39.73 -1.57 29.35
N ALA A 133 -38.67 -2.30 29.70
CA ALA A 133 -38.43 -2.75 31.07
C ALA A 133 -38.26 -1.56 32.04
N ILE A 134 -37.52 -0.52 31.64
CA ILE A 134 -37.35 0.69 32.46
C ILE A 134 -38.69 1.41 32.68
N ILE A 135 -39.53 1.54 31.65
CA ILE A 135 -40.86 2.15 31.76
C ILE A 135 -41.75 1.36 32.74
N LEU A 136 -41.75 0.03 32.64
CA LEU A 136 -42.50 -0.84 33.54
C LEU A 136 -42.01 -0.71 34.99
N LEU A 137 -40.69 -0.62 35.21
CA LEU A 137 -40.14 -0.42 36.56
C LEU A 137 -40.55 0.95 37.14
N ILE A 138 -40.49 2.03 36.36
CA ILE A 138 -40.89 3.36 36.81
C ILE A 138 -42.37 3.40 37.18
N THR A 139 -43.24 2.89 36.30
CA THR A 139 -44.70 2.87 36.51
C THR A 139 -45.08 1.98 37.70
N CYS A 140 -44.40 0.85 37.90
CA CYS A 140 -44.62 -0.02 39.04
C CYS A 140 -44.22 0.66 40.37
N ARG A 141 -43.05 1.33 40.41
CA ARG A 141 -42.61 2.10 41.59
C ARG A 141 -43.54 3.27 41.91
N GLN A 142 -44.12 3.93 40.89
CA GLN A 142 -45.10 4.99 41.09
C GLN A 142 -46.41 4.46 41.68
N LYS A 143 -46.93 3.33 41.18
CA LYS A 143 -48.14 2.70 41.75
C LYS A 143 -47.93 2.30 43.21
N GLN A 144 -46.78 1.72 43.54
CA GLN A 144 -46.47 1.30 44.92
C GLN A 144 -46.36 2.47 45.90
N LYS A 145 -45.91 3.66 45.44
CA LYS A 145 -45.92 4.89 46.25
C LYS A 145 -47.31 5.51 46.43
N LEU A 146 -48.25 5.25 45.50
CA LEU A 146 -49.60 5.80 45.56
C LEU A 146 -50.57 4.96 46.40
N SER A 147 -50.19 3.72 46.73
CA SER A 147 -50.98 2.76 47.53
C SER A 147 -50.57 2.71 49.01
N LEU A 148 -49.77 3.67 49.47
CA LEU A 148 -49.27 3.85 50.84
C LEU A 148 -49.76 5.20 51.37
#